data_AF-A0A954V719-F1
#
_entry.id   AF-A0A954V719-F1
#
_cell.length_a   1.000
_cell.length_b   1.000
_cell.length_c   1.000
_cell.angle_alpha   90.00
_cell.angle_beta   90.00
_cell.angle_gamma   90.00
#
_symmetry.space_group_name_H-M   'P 1'
#
loop_
_entity.id
_entity.type
_entity.pdbx_description
1 polymer ?
#
loop_
_entity_poly.entity_id
_entity_poly.type
_entity_poly.pdbx_seq_one_letter_code
_entity_poly.pdbx_strand_id
1 'polypeptide(L)'
;MDEPIRAPRLGIVHLLAWTFASAFCMAAYRWSNIYADVPDFMAPIYMAQLLIHGMAFGAGVTAMCGMLQSWSISRRGMWHPGYWLVVIQTTGAVQLLVLLVATPFLRDGFIPQSIYYSIVAVASLPTVCIYILATVFATNASWRAVFLLGCGTSLLSAIQYLAIALSMLAVWGTLNVVGNVVTAIAFLLLLSVCCVDLAKRIPRDWIHWTGIATNICHIFLALSLQLWVMLARPN
;
A
#
# COMPACT_ATOMS: atom_id res chain seq x y z
N MET A 1 30.67 21.79 14.47
CA MET A 1 29.76 20.76 15.03
C MET A 1 28.41 21.08 14.47
N ASP A 2 28.02 20.37 13.41
CA ASP A 2 26.76 20.63 12.73
C ASP A 2 25.61 20.21 13.64
N GLU A 3 24.68 21.13 13.92
CA GLU A 3 23.47 20.79 14.66
C GLU A 3 22.76 19.62 13.98
N PRO A 4 22.29 18.61 14.72
CA PRO A 4 21.49 17.54 14.13
C PRO A 4 20.25 18.17 13.49
N ILE A 5 20.16 18.08 12.17
CA ILE A 5 19.02 18.56 11.38
C ILE A 5 17.76 17.96 12.00
N ARG A 6 17.02 18.79 12.73
CA ARG A 6 15.75 18.39 13.34
C ARG A 6 14.74 18.34 12.21
N ALA A 7 14.41 17.15 11.74
CA ALA A 7 13.28 16.94 10.85
C ALA A 7 12.06 17.70 11.42
N PRO A 8 11.26 18.38 10.58
CA PRO A 8 10.07 19.09 11.03
C PRO A 8 9.21 18.13 11.85
N ARG A 9 9.04 18.45 13.13
CA ARG A 9 8.21 17.67 14.06
C ARG A 9 6.75 17.99 13.77
N LEU A 10 6.21 17.43 12.69
CA LEU A 10 4.77 17.25 12.60
C LEU A 10 4.37 16.46 13.85
N GLY A 11 3.66 17.11 14.77
CA GLY A 11 3.15 16.44 15.95
C GLY A 11 2.24 15.29 15.52
N ILE A 12 2.26 14.18 16.27
CA ILE A 12 1.48 12.99 15.95
C ILE A 12 -0.01 13.29 15.70
N VAL A 13 -0.53 14.33 16.35
CA VAL A 13 -1.90 14.85 16.17
C VAL A 13 -2.15 15.42 14.78
N HIS A 14 -1.20 16.14 14.18
CA HIS A 14 -1.34 16.68 12.82
C HIS A 14 -1.33 15.56 11.78
N LEU A 15 -0.49 14.53 12.01
CA LEU A 15 -0.46 13.37 11.14
C LEU A 15 -1.76 12.58 11.24
N LEU A 16 -2.25 12.31 12.45
CA LEU A 16 -3.53 11.64 12.67
C LEU A 16 -4.71 12.41 12.07
N ALA A 17 -4.77 13.73 12.26
CA ALA A 17 -5.81 14.57 11.69
C ALA A 17 -5.78 14.56 10.16
N TRP A 18 -4.60 14.63 9.55
CA TRP A 18 -4.45 14.60 8.09
C TRP A 18 -4.77 13.23 7.49
N THR A 19 -4.32 12.17 8.16
CA THR A 19 -4.60 10.76 7.80
C THR A 19 -6.10 10.51 7.84
N PHE A 20 -6.77 10.99 8.88
CA PHE A 20 -8.22 10.86 9.06
C PHE A 20 -9.01 11.72 8.06
N ALA A 21 -8.60 12.96 7.80
CA ALA A 21 -9.24 13.83 6.81
C ALA A 21 -9.13 13.27 5.38
N SER A 22 -7.95 12.76 5.01
CA SER A 22 -7.71 12.12 3.70
C SER A 22 -8.56 10.86 3.52
N ALA A 23 -8.66 10.04 4.58
CA ALA A 23 -9.52 8.87 4.65
C ALA A 23 -10.99 9.20 4.45
N PHE A 24 -11.47 10.19 5.18
CA PHE A 24 -12.85 10.63 5.14
C PHE A 24 -13.23 11.17 3.76
N CYS A 25 -12.42 12.05 3.17
CA CYS A 25 -12.68 12.61 1.84
C CYS A 25 -12.68 11.55 0.73
N MET A 26 -11.74 10.60 0.77
CA MET A 26 -11.69 9.47 -0.18
C MET A 26 -12.88 8.52 -0.01
N ALA A 27 -13.26 8.21 1.22
CA ALA A 27 -14.41 7.37 1.52
C ALA A 27 -15.72 8.05 1.09
N ALA A 28 -15.89 9.34 1.36
CA ALA A 28 -17.07 10.12 0.96
C ALA A 28 -17.22 10.23 -0.57
N TYR A 29 -16.12 10.53 -1.29
CA TYR A 29 -16.14 10.61 -2.76
C TYR A 29 -16.47 9.26 -3.44
N ARG A 30 -16.04 8.15 -2.83
CA ARG A 30 -16.35 6.81 -3.33
C ARG A 30 -17.76 6.37 -2.97
N TRP A 31 -18.23 6.72 -1.77
CA TRP A 31 -19.63 6.51 -1.35
C TRP A 31 -20.60 7.17 -2.32
N SER A 32 -20.29 8.38 -2.82
CA SER A 32 -21.16 9.05 -3.78
C SER A 32 -21.13 8.46 -5.21
N ASN A 33 -20.07 7.75 -5.60
CA ASN A 33 -19.86 7.36 -7.01
C ASN A 33 -19.98 5.85 -7.32
N ILE A 34 -19.74 4.96 -6.33
CA ILE A 34 -19.65 3.50 -6.55
C ILE A 34 -20.79 2.74 -5.88
N TYR A 35 -21.42 3.33 -4.86
CA TYR A 35 -22.30 2.60 -3.95
C TYR A 35 -23.77 2.49 -4.35
N ALA A 36 -24.16 3.03 -5.51
CA ALA A 36 -25.51 2.80 -6.02
C ALA A 36 -25.78 1.30 -6.32
N ASP A 37 -24.73 0.50 -6.58
CA ASP A 37 -24.85 -0.87 -7.11
C ASP A 37 -24.21 -1.95 -6.20
N VAL A 38 -23.66 -1.58 -5.04
CA VAL A 38 -23.05 -2.55 -4.11
C VAL A 38 -24.13 -3.11 -3.19
N PRO A 39 -24.29 -4.45 -3.07
CA PRO A 39 -25.26 -5.03 -2.16
C PRO A 39 -25.08 -4.50 -0.73
N ASP A 40 -26.18 -4.15 -0.05
CA ASP A 40 -26.17 -3.49 1.26
C ASP A 40 -25.29 -4.21 2.30
N PHE A 41 -25.26 -5.54 2.26
CA PHE A 41 -24.46 -6.35 3.18
C PHE A 41 -22.93 -6.22 2.96
N MET A 42 -22.48 -5.85 1.76
CA MET A 42 -21.08 -5.60 1.44
C MET A 42 -20.65 -4.17 1.77
N ALA A 43 -21.62 -3.27 2.03
CA ALA A 43 -21.34 -1.86 2.12
C ALA A 43 -20.46 -1.42 3.29
N PRO A 44 -20.58 -1.97 4.50
CA PRO A 44 -19.70 -1.59 5.61
C PRO A 44 -18.22 -1.95 5.34
N ILE A 45 -17.99 -3.05 4.61
CA ILE A 45 -16.65 -3.61 4.38
C ILE A 45 -15.90 -2.80 3.33
N TYR A 46 -16.55 -2.52 2.21
CA TYR A 46 -15.98 -1.64 1.19
C TYR A 46 -15.77 -0.21 1.75
N MET A 47 -16.62 0.28 2.66
CA MET A 47 -16.46 1.60 3.27
C MET A 47 -15.27 1.63 4.22
N ALA A 48 -15.08 0.59 5.04
CA ALA A 48 -13.87 0.41 5.84
C ALA A 48 -12.61 0.31 4.96
N GLN A 49 -12.69 -0.38 3.83
CA GLN A 49 -11.58 -0.50 2.89
C GLN A 49 -11.17 0.86 2.34
N LEU A 50 -12.14 1.69 1.94
CA LEU A 50 -11.90 3.01 1.38
C LEU A 50 -11.34 3.98 2.41
N LEU A 51 -11.84 3.93 3.65
CA LEU A 51 -11.28 4.68 4.77
C LEU A 51 -9.81 4.30 4.99
N ILE A 52 -9.48 3.01 5.04
CA ILE A 52 -8.10 2.56 5.26
C ILE A 52 -7.19 2.93 4.07
N HIS A 53 -7.67 2.83 2.83
CA HIS A 53 -6.91 3.27 1.66
C HIS A 53 -6.67 4.78 1.69
N GLY A 54 -7.66 5.59 2.06
CA GLY A 54 -7.48 7.03 2.18
C GLY A 54 -6.62 7.42 3.39
N MET A 55 -6.63 6.66 4.49
CA MET A 55 -5.68 6.80 5.60
C MET A 55 -4.27 6.52 5.12
N ALA A 56 -4.04 5.37 4.48
CA ALA A 56 -2.73 5.00 3.94
C ALA A 56 -2.23 6.02 2.90
N PHE A 57 -3.13 6.56 2.08
CA PHE A 57 -2.85 7.64 1.14
C PHE A 57 -2.39 8.91 1.85
N GLY A 58 -3.16 9.41 2.82
CA GLY A 58 -2.81 10.61 3.58
C GLY A 58 -1.47 10.47 4.31
N ALA A 59 -1.27 9.34 4.99
CA ALA A 59 -0.02 9.04 5.69
C ALA A 59 1.18 8.93 4.73
N GLY A 60 1.01 8.27 3.59
CA GLY A 60 2.03 8.13 2.56
C GLY A 60 2.44 9.47 1.96
N VAL A 61 1.47 10.31 1.58
CA VAL A 61 1.74 11.66 1.03
C VAL A 61 2.47 12.54 2.05
N THR A 62 2.01 12.59 3.31
CA THR A 62 2.66 13.38 4.36
C THR A 62 4.09 12.95 4.60
N ALA A 63 4.35 11.65 4.66
CA ALA A 63 5.70 11.14 4.89
C ALA A 63 6.59 11.29 3.65
N MET A 64 6.04 11.25 2.43
CA MET A 64 6.77 11.61 1.21
C MET A 64 7.16 13.10 1.19
N CYS A 65 6.26 14.01 1.56
CA CYS A 65 6.58 15.43 1.70
C CYS A 65 7.67 15.68 2.75
N GLY A 66 7.58 15.01 3.91
CA GLY A 66 8.62 15.07 4.94
C GLY A 66 9.97 14.53 4.46
N MET A 67 9.96 13.48 3.64
CA MET A 67 11.16 12.93 3.02
C MET A 67 11.79 13.90 2.01
N LEU A 68 10.99 14.46 1.09
CA LEU A 68 11.46 15.43 0.09
C LEU A 68 12.06 16.68 0.76
N GLN A 69 11.44 17.14 1.85
CA GLN A 69 11.95 18.24 2.65
C GLN A 69 13.25 17.88 3.38
N SER A 70 13.33 16.68 3.98
CA SER A 70 14.56 16.20 4.63
C SER A 70 15.72 16.02 3.62
N TRP A 71 15.40 15.57 2.42
CA TRP A 71 16.35 15.38 1.32
C TRP A 71 16.85 16.73 0.77
N SER A 72 15.96 17.71 0.59
CA SER A 72 16.34 19.04 0.11
C SER A 72 17.24 19.79 1.09
N ILE A 73 17.07 19.55 2.40
CA ILE A 73 17.86 20.20 3.46
C ILE A 73 19.22 19.51 3.67
N SER A 74 19.26 18.17 3.71
CA SER A 74 20.46 17.46 4.16
C SER A 74 21.29 16.79 3.05
N ARG A 75 20.71 16.55 1.86
CA ARG A 75 21.26 15.73 0.74
C ARG A 75 21.86 14.36 1.11
N ARG A 76 21.86 13.96 2.38
CA ARG A 76 22.43 12.73 2.96
C ARG A 76 21.35 11.78 3.47
N GLY A 77 20.12 11.92 2.97
CA GLY A 77 18.92 11.28 3.50
C GLY A 77 19.20 9.87 4.03
N MET A 78 19.05 9.70 5.34
CA MET A 78 19.21 8.40 5.98
C MET A 78 18.06 7.51 5.49
N TRP A 79 18.33 6.69 4.48
CA TRP A 79 17.35 5.79 3.87
C TRP A 79 17.05 4.60 4.81
N HIS A 80 16.46 4.88 5.97
CA HIS A 80 16.02 3.83 6.87
C HIS A 80 14.88 3.04 6.23
N PRO A 81 14.74 1.74 6.56
CA PRO A 81 13.78 0.87 5.90
C PRO A 81 12.33 1.37 5.91
N GLY A 82 11.95 2.12 6.94
CA GLY A 82 10.58 2.63 7.02
C GLY A 82 10.29 3.83 6.10
N TYR A 83 11.31 4.55 5.65
CA TYR A 83 11.14 5.55 4.58
C TYR A 83 10.80 4.87 3.26
N TRP A 84 11.48 3.78 2.93
CA TRP A 84 11.14 2.99 1.75
C TRP A 84 9.71 2.48 1.80
N LEU A 85 9.27 1.96 2.96
CA LEU A 85 7.88 1.53 3.16
C LEU A 85 6.86 2.65 2.92
N VAL A 86 7.17 3.88 3.31
CA VAL A 86 6.32 5.04 3.02
C VAL A 86 6.27 5.30 1.52
N VAL A 87 7.42 5.41 0.85
CA VAL A 87 7.49 5.73 -0.58
C VAL A 87 6.72 4.70 -1.40
N ILE A 88 6.88 3.43 -1.06
CA ILE A 88 6.14 2.32 -1.66
C ILE A 88 4.63 2.54 -1.53
N GLN A 89 4.14 2.88 -0.33
CA GLN A 89 2.72 3.11 -0.10
C GLN A 89 2.21 4.32 -0.87
N THR A 90 3.01 5.38 -0.98
CA THR A 90 2.64 6.58 -1.77
C THR A 90 2.56 6.27 -3.26
N THR A 91 3.50 5.51 -3.81
CA THR A 91 3.45 5.09 -5.21
C THR A 91 2.28 4.16 -5.49
N GLY A 92 2.00 3.21 -4.60
CA GLY A 92 0.78 2.40 -4.67
C GLY A 92 -0.50 3.24 -4.59
N ALA A 93 -0.50 4.31 -3.80
CA ALA A 93 -1.60 5.27 -3.70
C ALA A 93 -1.82 6.05 -5.01
N VAL A 94 -0.75 6.47 -5.68
CA VAL A 94 -0.85 7.13 -7.01
C VAL A 94 -1.43 6.18 -8.04
N GLN A 95 -1.02 4.90 -8.04
CA GLN A 95 -1.63 3.86 -8.87
C GLN A 95 -3.14 3.76 -8.59
N LEU A 96 -3.54 3.76 -7.32
CA LEU A 96 -4.95 3.70 -6.91
C LEU A 96 -5.75 4.94 -7.37
N LEU A 97 -5.11 6.10 -7.44
CA LEU A 97 -5.70 7.33 -7.95
C LEU A 97 -5.92 7.27 -9.47
N VAL A 98 -4.98 6.71 -10.23
CA VAL A 98 -5.15 6.47 -11.67
C VAL A 98 -6.32 5.51 -11.92
N LEU A 99 -6.40 4.43 -11.13
CA LEU A 99 -7.52 3.49 -11.12
C LEU A 99 -8.86 4.19 -10.83
N LEU A 100 -8.89 5.04 -9.80
CA LEU A 100 -10.04 5.82 -9.37
C LEU A 100 -10.59 6.71 -10.49
N VAL A 101 -9.70 7.42 -11.20
CA VAL A 101 -10.09 8.30 -12.31
C VAL A 101 -10.56 7.50 -13.52
N ALA A 102 -9.99 6.31 -13.76
CA ALA A 102 -10.36 5.45 -14.89
C ALA A 102 -11.65 4.63 -14.67
N THR A 103 -12.07 4.41 -13.41
CA THR A 103 -13.22 3.55 -13.08
C THR A 103 -14.56 4.01 -13.67
N PRO A 104 -14.93 5.31 -13.66
CA PRO A 104 -16.16 5.79 -14.30
C PRO A 104 -16.19 5.50 -15.81
N PHE A 105 -15.07 5.68 -16.50
CA PHE A 105 -14.96 5.41 -17.93
C PHE A 105 -15.08 3.92 -18.27
N LEU A 106 -14.70 3.03 -17.34
CA LEU A 106 -14.98 1.60 -17.45
C LEU A 106 -16.49 1.33 -17.30
N ARG A 107 -17.13 1.94 -16.29
CA ARG A 107 -18.57 1.74 -15.99
C ARG A 107 -19.45 2.17 -17.15
N ASP A 108 -19.12 3.29 -17.77
CA ASP A 108 -19.87 3.85 -18.90
C ASP A 108 -19.51 3.17 -20.24
N GLY A 109 -18.64 2.15 -20.21
CA GLY A 109 -18.27 1.35 -21.39
C GLY A 109 -17.29 2.05 -22.36
N PHE A 110 -16.74 3.21 -22.00
CA PHE A 110 -15.76 3.93 -22.83
C PHE A 110 -14.42 3.20 -22.95
N ILE A 111 -14.04 2.42 -21.93
CA ILE A 111 -12.79 1.66 -21.91
C ILE A 111 -13.10 0.16 -21.78
N PRO A 112 -12.64 -0.68 -22.74
CA PRO A 112 -12.70 -2.13 -22.61
C PRO A 112 -12.02 -2.63 -21.34
N GLN A 113 -12.63 -3.63 -20.69
CA GLN A 113 -12.14 -4.19 -19.43
C GLN A 113 -10.70 -4.74 -19.52
N SER A 114 -10.32 -5.32 -20.66
CA SER A 114 -8.94 -5.78 -20.90
C SER A 114 -7.92 -4.64 -20.92
N ILE A 115 -8.29 -3.49 -21.49
CA ILE A 115 -7.44 -2.29 -21.53
C ILE A 115 -7.28 -1.72 -20.13
N TYR A 116 -8.38 -1.64 -19.37
CA TYR A 116 -8.34 -1.21 -17.98
C TYR A 116 -7.36 -2.05 -17.17
N TYR A 117 -7.51 -3.38 -17.13
CA TYR A 117 -6.63 -4.24 -16.35
C TYR A 117 -5.17 -4.25 -16.83
N SER A 118 -4.92 -4.03 -18.12
CA SER A 118 -3.57 -3.84 -18.65
C SER A 118 -2.93 -2.56 -18.10
N ILE A 119 -3.67 -1.45 -18.04
CA ILE A 119 -3.21 -0.20 -17.41
C ILE A 119 -2.90 -0.45 -15.93
N VAL A 120 -3.74 -1.21 -15.22
CA VAL A 120 -3.49 -1.56 -13.81
C VAL A 120 -2.17 -2.32 -13.64
N ALA A 121 -1.94 -3.33 -14.46
CA ALA A 121 -0.72 -4.15 -14.41
C ALA A 121 0.54 -3.30 -14.66
N VAL A 122 0.49 -2.39 -15.64
CA VAL A 122 1.61 -1.48 -15.93
C VAL A 122 1.82 -0.48 -14.79
N ALA A 123 0.73 0.06 -14.23
CA ALA A 123 0.78 1.03 -13.15
C ALA A 123 1.35 0.45 -11.83
N SER A 124 1.44 -0.87 -11.67
CA SER A 124 2.12 -1.51 -10.54
C SER A 124 3.64 -1.59 -10.68
N LEU A 125 4.19 -1.45 -11.89
CA LEU A 125 5.63 -1.57 -12.13
C LEU A 125 6.48 -0.52 -11.37
N PRO A 126 6.07 0.75 -11.26
CA PRO A 126 6.79 1.72 -10.42
C PRO A 126 6.96 1.26 -8.97
N THR A 127 5.94 0.65 -8.38
CA THR A 127 6.01 0.10 -7.01
C THR A 127 7.03 -1.04 -6.93
N VAL A 128 7.06 -1.94 -7.93
CA VAL A 128 8.08 -3.00 -8.04
C VAL A 128 9.49 -2.41 -8.11
N CYS A 129 9.70 -1.39 -8.94
CA CYS A 129 11.00 -0.72 -9.05
C CYS A 129 11.46 -0.12 -7.72
N ILE A 130 10.55 0.47 -6.94
CA ILE A 130 10.89 1.04 -5.63
C ILE A 130 11.23 -0.06 -4.62
N TYR A 131 10.56 -1.21 -4.65
CA TYR A 131 10.95 -2.36 -3.83
C TYR A 131 12.34 -2.89 -4.19
N ILE A 132 12.68 -2.95 -5.47
CA ILE A 132 14.02 -3.33 -5.93
C ILE A 132 15.06 -2.34 -5.39
N LEU A 133 14.81 -1.04 -5.54
CA LEU A 133 15.69 0.01 -5.00
C LEU A 133 15.83 -0.12 -3.48
N ALA A 134 14.71 -0.26 -2.75
CA ALA A 134 14.71 -0.45 -1.30
C ALA A 134 15.54 -1.67 -0.88
N THR A 135 15.48 -2.76 -1.64
CA THR A 135 16.29 -3.97 -1.41
C THR A 135 17.78 -3.68 -1.59
N VAL A 136 18.16 -2.99 -2.67
CA VAL A 136 19.56 -2.63 -2.95
C VAL A 136 20.12 -1.72 -1.85
N PHE A 137 19.35 -0.74 -1.40
CA PHE A 137 19.77 0.22 -0.36
C PHE A 137 19.61 -0.29 1.07
N ALA A 138 18.91 -1.41 1.29
CA ALA A 138 18.79 -1.98 2.62
C ALA A 138 20.14 -2.54 3.09
N THR A 139 20.56 -2.13 4.29
CA THR A 139 21.84 -2.53 4.89
C THR A 139 21.78 -3.84 5.67
N ASN A 140 20.59 -4.26 6.12
CA ASN A 140 20.38 -5.49 6.88
C ASN A 140 19.64 -6.54 6.04
N ALA A 141 20.13 -7.79 6.07
CA ALA A 141 19.50 -8.95 5.43
C ALA A 141 18.01 -9.14 5.80
N SER A 142 17.62 -8.85 7.04
CA SER A 142 16.23 -8.95 7.50
C SER A 142 15.31 -8.00 6.72
N TRP A 143 15.75 -6.75 6.54
CA TRP A 143 15.00 -5.75 5.78
C TRP A 143 15.06 -5.99 4.28
N ARG A 144 16.17 -6.53 3.75
CA ARG A 144 16.24 -7.02 2.36
C ARG A 144 15.19 -8.09 2.10
N ALA A 145 15.03 -9.06 3.01
CA ALA A 145 14.02 -10.11 2.87
C ALA A 145 12.60 -9.54 2.86
N VAL A 146 12.29 -8.57 3.75
CA VAL A 146 11.02 -7.84 3.75
C VAL A 146 10.75 -7.17 2.40
N PHE A 147 11.73 -6.45 1.85
CA PHE A 147 11.55 -5.76 0.56
C PHE A 147 11.49 -6.71 -0.63
N LEU A 148 12.23 -7.83 -0.61
CA LEU A 148 12.15 -8.85 -1.66
C LEU A 148 10.78 -9.54 -1.68
N LEU A 149 10.22 -9.86 -0.51
CA LEU A 149 8.86 -10.41 -0.42
C LEU A 149 7.80 -9.39 -0.84
N GLY A 150 7.96 -8.12 -0.44
CA GLY A 150 7.11 -7.03 -0.93
C GLY A 150 7.21 -6.82 -2.45
N CYS A 151 8.40 -6.97 -3.02
CA CYS A 151 8.61 -6.97 -4.47
C CYS A 151 7.85 -8.11 -5.13
N GLY A 152 7.97 -9.33 -4.58
CA GLY A 152 7.30 -10.52 -5.09
C GLY A 152 5.78 -10.40 -5.07
N THR A 153 5.21 -9.90 -3.98
CA THR A 153 3.76 -9.64 -3.89
C THR A 153 3.29 -8.62 -4.92
N SER A 154 4.01 -7.50 -5.09
CA SER A 154 3.68 -6.47 -6.07
C SER A 154 3.77 -6.97 -7.51
N LEU A 155 4.80 -7.75 -7.83
CA LEU A 155 4.97 -8.37 -9.14
C LEU A 155 3.85 -9.39 -9.43
N LEU A 156 3.53 -10.22 -8.45
CA LEU A 156 2.47 -11.21 -8.56
C LEU A 156 1.11 -10.55 -8.78
N SER A 157 0.84 -9.43 -8.11
CA SER A 157 -0.37 -8.64 -8.33
C SER A 157 -0.43 -8.08 -9.76
N ALA A 158 0.68 -7.56 -10.30
CA ALA A 158 0.74 -7.12 -11.69
C ALA A 158 0.41 -8.26 -12.68
N ILE A 159 0.95 -9.46 -12.43
CA ILE A 159 0.69 -10.65 -13.25
C ILE A 159 -0.78 -11.09 -13.14
N GLN A 160 -1.38 -11.02 -11.94
CA GLN A 160 -2.81 -11.33 -11.75
C GLN A 160 -3.70 -10.40 -12.58
N TYR A 161 -3.43 -9.08 -12.59
CA TYR A 161 -4.19 -8.14 -13.41
C TYR A 161 -4.01 -8.40 -14.90
N LEU A 162 -2.80 -8.74 -15.33
CA LEU A 162 -2.55 -9.13 -16.72
C LEU A 162 -3.30 -10.43 -17.09
N ALA A 163 -3.35 -11.41 -16.20
CA ALA A 163 -4.10 -12.65 -16.41
C ALA A 163 -5.61 -12.37 -16.56
N ILE A 164 -6.16 -11.42 -15.80
CA ILE A 164 -7.56 -10.97 -15.99
C ILE A 164 -7.73 -10.29 -17.35
N ALA A 165 -6.80 -9.40 -17.73
CA ALA A 165 -6.84 -8.69 -19.01
C ALA A 165 -6.85 -9.63 -20.21
N LEU A 166 -6.16 -10.77 -20.10
CA LEU A 166 -6.07 -11.82 -21.10
C LEU A 166 -7.15 -12.91 -20.96
N SER A 167 -8.14 -12.70 -20.08
CA SER A 167 -9.24 -13.65 -19.82
C SER A 167 -8.78 -15.05 -19.34
N MET A 168 -7.61 -15.14 -18.71
CA MET A 168 -7.03 -16.38 -18.20
C MET A 168 -7.50 -16.69 -16.78
N LEU A 169 -8.82 -16.89 -16.60
CA LEU A 169 -9.46 -16.98 -15.27
C LEU A 169 -8.95 -18.14 -14.39
N ALA A 170 -8.62 -19.29 -14.99
CA ALA A 170 -8.04 -20.41 -14.25
C ALA A 170 -6.64 -20.09 -13.70
N VAL A 171 -5.83 -19.37 -14.48
CA VAL A 171 -4.50 -18.88 -14.06
C VAL A 171 -4.64 -17.83 -12.98
N TRP A 172 -5.59 -16.89 -13.14
CA TRP A 172 -5.90 -15.89 -12.12
C TRP A 172 -6.27 -16.53 -10.78
N GLY A 173 -7.12 -17.55 -10.76
CA GLY A 173 -7.54 -18.24 -9.54
C GLY A 173 -6.36 -18.79 -8.74
N THR A 174 -5.44 -19.49 -9.41
CA THR A 174 -4.22 -20.02 -8.80
C THR A 174 -3.30 -18.90 -8.31
N LEU A 175 -3.07 -17.87 -9.14
CA LEU A 175 -2.21 -16.74 -8.78
C LEU A 175 -2.77 -15.97 -7.57
N ASN A 176 -4.09 -15.86 -7.45
CA ASN A 176 -4.74 -15.21 -6.31
C ASN A 176 -4.44 -15.94 -5.00
N VAL A 177 -4.61 -17.26 -4.97
CA VAL A 177 -4.29 -18.07 -3.77
C VAL A 177 -2.81 -17.93 -3.40
N VAL A 178 -1.90 -18.06 -4.37
CA VAL A 178 -0.47 -17.89 -4.15
C VAL A 178 -0.17 -16.49 -3.61
N GLY A 179 -0.79 -15.45 -4.18
CA GLY A 179 -0.62 -14.07 -3.74
C GLY A 179 -0.98 -13.85 -2.29
N ASN A 180 -2.04 -14.50 -1.83
CA ASN A 180 -2.54 -14.36 -0.46
C ASN A 180 -1.60 -15.02 0.54
N VAL A 181 -1.09 -16.21 0.19
CA VAL A 181 -0.09 -16.91 1.01
C VAL A 181 1.19 -16.08 1.12
N VAL A 182 1.71 -15.57 -0.01
CA VAL A 182 2.93 -14.75 -0.01
C VAL A 182 2.71 -13.46 0.79
N THR A 183 1.52 -12.86 0.71
CA THR A 183 1.15 -11.65 1.46
C THR A 183 1.09 -11.92 2.97
N ALA A 184 0.52 -13.04 3.40
CA ALA A 184 0.50 -13.46 4.80
C ALA A 184 1.93 -13.73 5.33
N ILE A 185 2.79 -14.36 4.53
CA ILE A 185 4.20 -14.58 4.88
C ILE A 185 4.93 -13.24 5.03
N ALA A 186 4.75 -12.31 4.08
CA ALA A 186 5.35 -10.99 4.13
C ALA A 186 4.91 -10.20 5.38
N PHE A 187 3.64 -10.32 5.78
CA PHE A 187 3.10 -9.74 7.02
C PHE A 187 3.79 -10.29 8.27
N LEU A 188 3.86 -11.61 8.39
CA LEU A 188 4.50 -12.26 9.53
C LEU A 188 5.99 -11.91 9.62
N LEU A 189 6.67 -11.84 8.48
CA LEU A 189 8.07 -11.42 8.44
C LEU A 189 8.23 -9.96 8.88
N LEU A 190 7.40 -9.04 8.37
CA LEU A 190 7.44 -7.64 8.77
C LEU A 190 7.26 -7.49 10.29
N LEU A 191 6.24 -8.16 10.86
CA LEU A 191 6.02 -8.18 12.32
C LEU A 191 7.23 -8.75 13.07
N SER A 192 7.81 -9.85 12.59
CA SER A 192 8.97 -10.48 13.20
C SER A 192 10.18 -9.54 13.24
N VAL A 193 10.46 -8.86 12.12
CA VAL A 193 11.55 -7.86 12.04
C VAL A 193 11.28 -6.69 12.99
N CYS A 194 10.03 -6.24 13.12
CA CYS A 194 9.66 -5.19 14.07
C CYS A 194 9.90 -5.62 15.53
N CYS A 195 9.49 -6.84 15.89
CA CYS A 195 9.73 -7.40 17.23
C CYS A 195 11.24 -7.50 17.53
N VAL A 196 12.05 -7.90 16.54
CA VAL A 196 13.51 -7.97 16.68
C VAL A 196 14.12 -6.57 16.86
N ASP A 197 13.68 -5.58 16.07
CA ASP A 197 14.15 -4.20 16.20
C ASP A 197 13.81 -3.61 17.59
N LEU A 198 12.62 -3.89 18.12
CA LEU A 198 12.20 -3.51 19.48
C LEU A 198 13.03 -4.23 20.56
N ALA A 199 13.20 -5.55 20.44
CA ALA A 199 13.97 -6.35 21.39
C ALA A 199 15.43 -5.91 21.46
N LYS A 200 16.01 -5.54 20.31
CA LYS A 200 17.39 -5.02 20.20
C LYS A 200 17.51 -3.53 20.52
N ARG A 201 16.42 -2.85 20.86
CA ARG A 201 16.35 -1.40 21.13
C ARG A 201 17.01 -0.57 20.04
N ILE A 202 16.84 -0.97 18.78
CA ILE A 202 17.38 -0.21 17.64
C ILE A 202 16.63 1.12 17.58
N PRO A 203 17.33 2.28 17.63
CA PRO A 203 16.66 3.57 17.56
C PRO A 203 16.03 3.73 16.17
N ARG A 204 14.70 3.90 16.16
CA ARG A 204 13.88 4.14 14.95
C ARG A 204 13.08 5.42 15.14
N ASP A 205 12.97 6.22 14.10
CA ASP A 205 12.16 7.43 14.12
C ASP A 205 10.66 7.12 13.94
N TRP A 206 9.82 8.13 14.14
CA TRP A 206 8.37 7.97 14.02
C TRP A 206 7.95 7.64 12.57
N ILE A 207 8.69 8.13 11.57
CA ILE A 207 8.44 7.83 10.14
C ILE A 207 8.59 6.34 9.90
N HIS A 208 9.59 5.71 10.51
CA HIS A 208 9.79 4.28 10.40
C HIS A 208 8.57 3.48 10.87
N TRP A 209 8.08 3.79 12.06
CA TRP A 209 6.91 3.13 12.64
C TRP A 209 5.62 3.44 11.87
N THR A 210 5.51 4.63 11.28
CA THR A 210 4.38 5.00 10.42
C THR A 210 4.37 4.18 9.13
N GLY A 211 5.54 3.98 8.50
CA GLY A 211 5.68 3.12 7.33
C GLY A 211 5.30 1.67 7.62
N ILE A 212 5.73 1.15 8.76
CA ILE A 212 5.35 -0.19 9.24
C ILE A 212 3.85 -0.29 9.48
N ALA A 213 3.28 0.61 10.28
CA ALA A 213 1.86 0.58 10.63
C ALA A 213 0.96 0.65 9.38
N THR A 214 1.29 1.53 8.44
CA THR A 214 0.56 1.65 7.18
C THR A 214 0.56 0.34 6.38
N ASN A 215 1.72 -0.33 6.27
CA ASN A 215 1.83 -1.59 5.56
C ASN A 215 1.08 -2.73 6.28
N ILE A 216 1.19 -2.82 7.60
CA ILE A 216 0.46 -3.81 8.42
C ILE A 216 -1.05 -3.63 8.25
N CYS A 217 -1.57 -2.40 8.35
CA CYS A 217 -2.98 -2.11 8.18
C CYS A 217 -3.47 -2.49 6.77
N HIS A 218 -2.69 -2.19 5.74
CA HIS A 218 -3.03 -2.56 4.36
C HIS A 218 -3.10 -4.08 4.19
N ILE A 219 -2.07 -4.81 4.64
CA ILE A 219 -2.01 -6.26 4.49
C ILE A 219 -3.11 -6.95 5.32
N PHE A 220 -3.29 -6.54 6.57
CA PHE A 220 -4.33 -7.08 7.44
C PHE A 220 -5.72 -6.92 6.84
N LEU A 221 -6.01 -5.76 6.27
CA LEU A 221 -7.26 -5.49 5.58
C LEU A 221 -7.43 -6.37 4.34
N ALA A 222 -6.39 -6.49 3.50
CA ALA A 222 -6.43 -7.33 2.30
C ALA A 222 -6.75 -8.79 2.66
N LEU A 223 -6.11 -9.33 3.70
CA LEU A 223 -6.37 -10.68 4.21
C LEU A 223 -7.78 -10.81 4.81
N SER A 224 -8.23 -9.80 5.56
CA SER A 224 -9.57 -9.80 6.19
C SER A 224 -10.70 -9.80 5.17
N LEU A 225 -10.57 -9.00 4.10
CA LEU A 225 -11.51 -8.97 2.98
C LEU A 225 -11.60 -10.32 2.28
N GLN A 226 -10.46 -10.96 2.05
CA GLN A 226 -10.43 -12.25 1.38
C GLN A 226 -11.03 -13.35 2.23
N LEU A 227 -10.72 -13.38 3.53
CA LEU A 227 -11.35 -14.30 4.48
C LEU A 227 -12.86 -14.10 4.47
N TRP A 228 -13.32 -12.85 4.49
CA TRP A 228 -14.74 -12.54 4.45
C TRP A 228 -15.40 -12.97 3.14
N VAL A 229 -14.78 -12.74 1.97
CA VAL A 229 -15.28 -13.22 0.68
C VAL A 229 -15.38 -14.74 0.64
N MET A 230 -14.45 -15.46 1.28
CA MET A 230 -14.53 -16.91 1.39
C MET A 230 -15.70 -17.35 2.28
N LEU A 231 -15.94 -16.66 3.40
CA LEU A 231 -17.02 -16.97 4.34
C LEU A 231 -18.41 -16.55 3.84
N ALA A 232 -18.49 -15.54 2.98
CA ALA A 232 -19.74 -15.01 2.44
C ALA A 232 -20.26 -15.73 1.19
N ARG A 233 -19.51 -16.69 0.63
CA ARG A 233 -20.02 -17.52 -0.47
C ARG A 233 -21.10 -18.45 0.07
N PRO A 234 -22.35 -18.38 -0.43
CA PRO A 234 -23.36 -19.37 -0.09
C PRO A 234 -22.87 -20.75 -0.55
N ASN A 235 -22.90 -21.72 0.36
CA ASN A 235 -22.69 -23.14 0.04
C ASN A 235 -23.81 -23.66 -0.87
#